data_AF-A0AAW9F3Q0-F1
#
_entry.id   AF-A0AAW9F3Q0-F1
#
_cell.length_a   1.000
_cell.length_b   1.000
_cell.length_c   1.000
_cell.angle_alpha   90.00
_cell.angle_beta   90.00
_cell.angle_gamma   90.00
#
_symmetry.space_group_name_H-M   'P 1'
#
loop_
_entity.id
_entity.type
_entity.pdbx_description
1 polymer ?
#
loop_
_entity_poly.entity_id
_entity_poly.type
_entity_poly.pdbx_seq_one_letter_code
_entity_poly.pdbx_strand_id
1 'polypeptide(L)'
;MLDTSSHINTSVNAVSKQIEQLNQQSRSIESIISTISGIADQTNLLALNAAIEAARAGEQGRGFAVVADEVRQLAARTSSSTSEIVTVIKHNSEITSQITQTVSVVSDKAVAGQEQATIIADVIKEIIEDANSVSDTVKSLSI
;
A
#
# COMPACT_ATOMS: atom_id res chain seq x y z
N MET A 1 -4.13 -29.19 7.37
CA MET A 1 -4.39 -27.99 8.19
C MET A 1 -3.10 -27.35 8.67
N LEU A 2 -2.17 -28.10 9.27
CA LEU A 2 -0.88 -27.54 9.71
C LEU A 2 -0.08 -26.90 8.56
N ASP A 3 -0.04 -27.59 7.42
CA ASP A 3 0.61 -27.12 6.20
C ASP A 3 -0.09 -25.88 5.59
N THR A 4 -1.42 -25.86 5.63
CA THR A 4 -2.24 -24.76 5.14
C THR A 4 -1.96 -23.45 5.89
N SER A 5 -1.84 -23.50 7.22
CA SER A 5 -1.50 -22.31 8.01
C SER A 5 -0.09 -21.79 7.72
N SER A 6 0.88 -22.70 7.54
CA SER A 6 2.24 -22.34 7.11
C SER A 6 2.25 -21.62 5.76
N HIS A 7 1.47 -22.12 4.79
CA HIS A 7 1.29 -21.48 3.49
C HIS A 7 0.60 -20.11 3.57
N ILE A 8 -0.39 -19.96 4.46
CA ILE A 8 -1.05 -18.66 4.70
C ILE A 8 -0.04 -17.67 5.29
N ASN A 9 0.73 -18.05 6.32
CA ASN A 9 1.74 -17.18 6.93
C ASN A 9 2.83 -16.77 5.92
N THR A 10 3.25 -17.68 5.05
CA THR A 10 4.21 -17.36 3.97
C THR A 10 3.63 -16.34 2.99
N SER A 11 2.37 -16.53 2.59
CA SER A 11 1.65 -15.58 1.71
C SER A 11 1.45 -14.22 2.37
N VAL A 12 1.07 -14.19 3.64
CA VAL A 12 0.94 -12.99 4.47
C VAL A 12 2.26 -12.21 4.49
N ASN A 13 3.38 -12.87 4.79
CA ASN A 13 4.69 -12.24 4.79
C ASN A 13 5.08 -11.66 3.42
N ALA A 14 4.75 -12.38 2.33
CA ALA A 14 5.00 -11.89 0.98
C ALA A 14 4.17 -10.63 0.68
N VAL A 15 2.89 -10.62 1.04
CA VAL A 15 2.01 -9.45 0.87
C VAL A 15 2.50 -8.26 1.71
N SER A 16 2.86 -8.47 2.98
CA SER A 16 3.42 -7.42 3.83
C SER A 16 4.68 -6.79 3.23
N LYS A 17 5.56 -7.60 2.63
CA LYS A 17 6.77 -7.09 1.95
C LYS A 17 6.41 -6.26 0.70
N GLN A 18 5.42 -6.67 -0.08
CA GLN A 18 4.95 -5.90 -1.23
C GLN A 18 4.32 -4.57 -0.82
N ILE A 19 3.56 -4.55 0.29
CA ILE A 19 3.00 -3.31 0.85
C ILE A 19 4.11 -2.35 1.27
N GLU A 20 5.16 -2.85 1.93
CA GLU A 20 6.31 -2.01 2.32
C GLU A 20 7.00 -1.40 1.10
N GLN A 21 7.21 -2.19 0.05
CA GLN A 21 7.77 -1.68 -1.22
C GLN A 21 6.87 -0.61 -1.85
N LEU A 22 5.54 -0.81 -1.83
CA LEU A 22 4.58 0.15 -2.36
C LEU A 22 4.57 1.46 -1.55
N ASN A 23 4.70 1.38 -0.22
CA ASN A 23 4.85 2.55 0.65
C ASN A 23 6.14 3.32 0.34
N GLN A 24 7.26 2.62 0.15
CA GLN A 24 8.53 3.24 -0.21
C GLN A 24 8.45 3.93 -1.59
N GLN A 25 7.84 3.29 -2.57
CA GLN A 25 7.59 3.89 -3.89
C GLN A 25 6.70 5.13 -3.79
N SER A 26 5.63 5.06 -2.99
CA SER A 26 4.70 6.18 -2.78
C SER A 26 5.41 7.41 -2.19
N ARG A 27 6.28 7.22 -1.19
CA ARG A 27 7.13 8.29 -0.65
C ARG A 27 8.09 8.88 -1.69
N SER A 28 8.67 8.03 -2.54
CA SER A 28 9.53 8.52 -3.62
C SER A 28 8.76 9.37 -4.62
N ILE A 29 7.54 8.97 -4.98
CA ILE A 29 6.68 9.74 -5.87
C ILE A 29 6.30 11.07 -5.20
N GLU A 30 5.97 11.07 -3.91
CA GLU A 30 5.64 12.28 -3.15
C GLU A 30 6.78 13.32 -3.18
N SER A 31 8.03 12.86 -3.03
CA SER A 31 9.22 13.72 -3.17
C SER A 31 9.40 14.29 -4.58
N ILE A 32 9.15 13.49 -5.62
CA ILE A 32 9.22 13.94 -7.02
C ILE A 32 8.15 15.00 -7.27
N ILE A 33 6.93 14.76 -6.81
CA ILE A 33 5.80 15.67 -6.99
C ILE A 33 6.01 16.98 -6.22
N SER A 34 6.58 16.94 -5.02
CA SER A 34 6.99 18.15 -4.29
C SER A 34 7.99 18.98 -5.10
N THR A 35 8.95 18.34 -5.76
CA THR A 35 9.92 19.02 -6.63
C THR A 35 9.23 19.66 -7.84
N ILE A 36 8.32 18.93 -8.51
CA ILE A 36 7.57 19.44 -9.67
C ILE A 36 6.67 20.62 -9.27
N SER A 37 5.99 20.54 -8.12
CA SER A 37 5.19 21.65 -7.60
C SER A 37 6.06 22.89 -7.36
N GLY A 38 7.25 22.71 -6.77
CA GLY A 38 8.20 23.81 -6.57
C GLY A 38 8.67 24.43 -7.89
N ILE A 39 8.92 23.61 -8.92
CA ILE A 39 9.25 24.10 -10.27
C ILE A 39 8.09 24.88 -10.88
N ALA A 40 6.85 24.40 -10.71
CA ALA A 40 5.66 25.09 -11.20
C ALA A 40 5.49 26.46 -10.53
N ASP A 41 5.66 26.54 -9.20
CA ASP A 41 5.56 27.80 -8.46
C ASP A 41 6.66 28.80 -8.87
N GLN A 42 7.90 28.32 -9.05
CA GLN A 42 9.00 29.15 -9.56
C GLN A 42 8.74 29.63 -11.00
N THR A 43 8.23 28.75 -11.87
CA THR A 43 7.87 29.09 -13.25
C THR A 43 6.76 30.14 -13.28
N ASN A 44 5.76 30.01 -12.40
CA ASN A 44 4.69 30.98 -12.25
C ASN A 44 5.21 32.36 -11.81
N LEU A 45 6.16 32.41 -10.86
CA LEU A 45 6.80 33.66 -10.43
C LEU A 45 7.66 34.28 -11.53
N LEU A 46 8.42 33.48 -12.28
CA LEU A 46 9.21 33.96 -13.41
C LEU A 46 8.32 34.53 -14.52
N ALA A 47 7.22 33.84 -14.84
CA ALA A 47 6.22 34.31 -15.81
C ALA A 47 5.57 35.62 -15.37
N LEU A 48 5.25 35.76 -14.08
CA LEU A 48 4.73 37.01 -13.52
C LEU A 48 5.71 38.17 -13.69
N ASN A 49 6.99 37.96 -13.38
CA ASN A 49 8.02 38.98 -13.57
C ASN A 49 8.18 39.36 -15.05
N ALA A 50 8.12 38.38 -15.95
CA ALA A 50 8.16 38.61 -17.39
C ALA A 50 6.95 39.42 -17.88
N ALA A 51 5.75 39.14 -17.36
CA ALA A 51 4.54 39.90 -17.69
C ALA A 51 4.64 41.37 -17.23
N ILE A 52 5.20 41.61 -16.04
CA ILE A 52 5.44 42.97 -15.51
C ILE A 52 6.43 43.73 -16.40
N GLU A 53 7.54 43.10 -16.79
CA GLU A 53 8.55 43.75 -17.64
C GLU A 53 8.03 43.98 -19.06
N ALA A 54 7.22 43.06 -19.59
CA ALA A 54 6.53 43.21 -20.86
C ALA A 54 5.56 44.42 -20.85
N ALA A 55 4.79 44.59 -19.76
CA ALA A 55 3.94 45.76 -19.58
C ALA A 55 4.74 47.07 -19.52
N ARG A 56 5.92 47.04 -18.89
CA ARG A 56 6.84 48.18 -18.80
C ARG A 56 7.43 48.58 -20.15
N ALA A 57 7.67 47.63 -21.03
CA ALA A 57 8.15 47.85 -22.40
C ALA A 57 7.08 48.41 -23.37
N GLY A 58 5.82 48.53 -22.93
CA GLY A 58 4.72 49.08 -23.72
C GLY A 58 4.43 48.25 -24.98
N GLU A 59 4.29 48.91 -26.14
CA GLU A 59 3.97 48.24 -27.41
C GLU A 59 5.04 47.22 -27.83
N GLN A 60 6.32 47.45 -27.49
CA GLN A 60 7.41 46.51 -27.82
C GLN A 60 7.34 45.21 -27.00
N GLY A 61 6.65 45.23 -25.86
CA GLY A 61 6.50 44.08 -24.97
C GLY A 61 5.27 43.21 -25.24
N ARG A 62 4.37 43.60 -26.15
CA ARG A 62 3.08 42.90 -26.37
C ARG A 62 3.23 41.41 -26.68
N GLY A 63 4.18 41.04 -27.53
CA GLY A 63 4.44 39.62 -27.85
C GLY A 63 4.93 38.83 -26.63
N PHE A 64 5.81 39.44 -25.81
CA PHE A 64 6.30 38.83 -24.59
C PHE A 64 5.23 38.69 -23.51
N ALA A 65 4.29 39.64 -23.42
CA ALA A 65 3.17 39.57 -22.48
C ALA A 65 2.28 38.34 -22.74
N VAL A 66 1.97 38.04 -24.01
CA VAL A 66 1.17 36.86 -24.37
C VAL A 66 1.88 35.56 -24.00
N VAL A 67 3.18 35.47 -24.27
CA VAL A 67 3.97 34.29 -23.89
C VAL A 67 4.05 34.13 -22.38
N ALA A 68 4.25 35.23 -21.63
CA ALA A 68 4.29 35.21 -20.18
C ALA A 68 2.96 34.71 -19.58
N ASP A 69 1.82 35.16 -20.11
CA ASP A 69 0.50 34.70 -19.67
C ASP A 69 0.29 33.20 -19.96
N GLU A 70 0.73 32.70 -21.12
CA GLU A 70 0.62 31.27 -21.47
C GLU A 70 1.48 30.40 -20.54
N VAL A 71 2.73 30.82 -20.26
CA VAL A 71 3.61 30.12 -19.30
C VAL A 71 2.98 30.11 -17.91
N ARG A 72 2.35 31.21 -17.49
CA ARG A 72 1.66 31.30 -16.20
C ARG A 72 0.49 30.32 -16.11
N GLN A 73 -0.31 30.20 -17.17
CA GLN A 73 -1.40 29.23 -17.23
C GLN A 73 -0.87 27.79 -17.20
N LEU A 74 0.23 27.51 -17.89
CA LEU A 74 0.86 26.18 -17.88
C LEU A 74 1.38 25.80 -16.50
N ALA A 75 2.01 26.75 -15.80
CA ALA A 75 2.49 26.57 -14.43
C ALA A 75 1.32 26.30 -13.46
N ALA A 76 0.23 27.06 -13.56
CA ALA A 76 -0.98 26.84 -12.75
C ALA A 76 -1.62 25.47 -13.00
N ARG A 77 -1.71 25.04 -14.26
CA ARG A 77 -2.20 23.69 -14.62
C ARG A 77 -1.30 22.60 -14.06
N THR A 78 0.02 22.78 -14.13
CA THR A 78 0.99 21.84 -13.58
C THR A 78 0.80 21.71 -12.06
N SER A 79 0.66 22.82 -11.34
CA SER A 79 0.42 22.83 -9.90
C SER A 79 -0.88 22.09 -9.52
N SER A 80 -1.97 22.32 -10.27
CA SER A 80 -3.23 21.59 -10.09
C SER A 80 -3.05 20.09 -10.27
N SER A 81 -2.40 19.66 -11.35
CA SER A 81 -2.14 18.23 -11.59
C SER A 81 -1.26 17.60 -10.51
N THR A 82 -0.25 18.32 -10.01
CA THR A 82 0.55 17.81 -8.89
C THR A 82 -0.27 17.64 -7.61
N SER A 83 -1.23 18.53 -7.33
CA SER A 83 -2.13 18.41 -6.17
C SER A 83 -3.08 17.20 -6.29
N GLU A 84 -3.58 16.93 -7.50
CA GLU A 84 -4.39 15.73 -7.77
C GLU A 84 -3.58 14.46 -7.52
N ILE A 85 -2.31 14.41 -7.99
CA ILE A 85 -1.43 13.25 -7.76
C ILE A 85 -1.16 13.04 -6.26
N VAL A 86 -0.93 14.11 -5.49
CA VAL A 86 -0.77 14.00 -4.02
C VAL A 86 -2.01 13.36 -3.38
N THR A 87 -3.21 13.71 -3.87
CA THR A 87 -4.46 13.13 -3.37
C THR A 87 -4.54 11.63 -3.67
N VAL A 88 -4.14 11.21 -4.87
CA VAL A 88 -4.07 9.79 -5.24
C VAL A 88 -3.06 9.02 -4.37
N ILE A 89 -1.89 9.59 -4.10
CA ILE A 89 -0.87 8.97 -3.24
C ILE A 89 -1.39 8.77 -1.81
N LYS A 90 -2.09 9.77 -1.25
CA LYS A 90 -2.72 9.67 0.07
C LYS A 90 -3.75 8.54 0.10
N HIS A 91 -4.60 8.47 -0.92
CA HIS A 91 -5.60 7.40 -1.02
C HIS A 91 -4.95 6.01 -1.12
N ASN A 92 -3.89 5.87 -1.90
CA ASN A 92 -3.13 4.62 -1.98
C ASN A 92 -2.50 4.23 -0.62
N SER A 93 -2.04 5.23 0.15
CA SER A 93 -1.49 5.03 1.50
C SER A 93 -2.57 4.56 2.49
N GLU A 94 -3.79 5.08 2.36
CA GLU A 94 -4.94 4.61 3.16
C GLU A 94 -5.31 3.17 2.81
N ILE A 95 -5.40 2.84 1.52
CA ILE A 95 -5.71 1.49 1.05
C ILE A 95 -4.65 0.49 1.55
N THR A 96 -3.37 0.82 1.43
CA THR A 96 -2.29 -0.07 1.90
C THR A 96 -2.31 -0.27 3.42
N SER A 97 -2.68 0.76 4.19
CA SER A 97 -2.92 0.62 5.63
C SER A 97 -4.08 -0.36 5.93
N GLN A 98 -5.19 -0.26 5.20
CA GLN A 98 -6.33 -1.18 5.36
C GLN A 98 -5.98 -2.62 4.97
N ILE A 99 -5.20 -2.81 3.91
CA ILE A 99 -4.70 -4.13 3.51
C ILE A 99 -3.81 -4.70 4.62
N THR A 100 -2.91 -3.91 5.20
CA THR A 100 -2.04 -4.34 6.30
C THR A 100 -2.85 -4.83 7.49
N GLN A 101 -3.91 -4.12 7.87
CA GLN A 101 -4.81 -4.54 8.94
C GLN A 101 -5.55 -5.83 8.61
N THR A 102 -6.02 -5.97 7.37
CA THR A 102 -6.68 -7.20 6.90
C THR A 102 -5.74 -8.40 6.92
N VAL A 103 -4.50 -8.20 6.48
CA VAL A 103 -3.44 -9.22 6.49
C VAL A 103 -3.11 -9.65 7.92
N SER A 104 -3.05 -8.72 8.87
CA SER A 104 -2.88 -9.05 10.30
C SER A 104 -4.01 -9.95 10.81
N VAL A 105 -5.26 -9.61 10.52
CA VAL A 105 -6.42 -10.43 10.93
C VAL A 105 -6.39 -11.83 10.32
N VAL A 106 -5.95 -11.95 9.05
CA VAL A 106 -5.79 -13.25 8.39
C VAL A 106 -4.68 -14.06 9.06
N SER A 107 -3.55 -13.43 9.42
CA SER A 107 -2.46 -14.06 10.15
C SER A 107 -2.93 -14.62 11.49
N ASP A 108 -3.65 -13.82 12.28
CA ASP A 108 -4.16 -14.23 13.59
C ASP A 108 -5.12 -15.42 13.48
N LYS A 109 -6.02 -15.40 12.48
CA LYS A 109 -6.93 -16.53 12.21
C LYS A 109 -6.19 -17.78 11.76
N ALA A 110 -5.12 -17.64 10.99
CA ALA A 110 -4.30 -18.78 10.57
C ALA A 110 -3.59 -19.43 11.76
N VAL A 111 -3.08 -18.63 12.71
CA VAL A 111 -2.48 -19.11 13.96
C VAL A 111 -3.53 -19.81 14.83
N ALA A 112 -4.69 -19.20 15.05
CA ALA A 112 -5.76 -19.84 15.83
C ALA A 112 -6.22 -21.18 15.19
N GLY A 113 -6.35 -21.22 13.86
CA GLY A 113 -6.67 -22.45 13.13
C GLY A 113 -5.60 -23.54 13.26
N GLN A 114 -4.32 -23.15 13.37
CA GLN A 114 -3.20 -24.06 13.62
C GLN A 114 -3.30 -24.71 15.00
N GLU A 115 -3.53 -23.90 16.03
CA GLU A 115 -3.66 -24.35 17.42
C GLU A 115 -4.83 -25.34 17.54
N GLN A 116 -5.99 -24.99 16.96
CA GLN A 116 -7.16 -25.85 16.99
C GLN A 116 -6.95 -27.17 16.22
N ALA A 117 -6.23 -27.14 15.10
CA ALA A 117 -5.85 -28.37 14.38
C ALA A 117 -4.91 -29.26 15.21
N THR A 118 -4.03 -28.66 16.02
CA THR A 118 -3.14 -29.40 16.93
C THR A 118 -3.94 -30.10 18.03
N ILE A 119 -4.88 -29.40 18.66
CA ILE A 119 -5.78 -29.98 19.67
C ILE A 119 -6.57 -31.16 19.08
N ILE A 120 -7.11 -31.00 17.87
CA ILE A 120 -7.85 -32.09 17.19
C ILE A 120 -6.94 -33.29 16.93
N ALA A 121 -5.68 -33.06 16.53
CA ALA A 121 -4.73 -34.13 16.30
C ALA A 121 -4.42 -34.91 17.58
N ASP A 122 -4.27 -34.23 18.72
CA ASP A 122 -4.04 -34.86 20.02
C ASP A 122 -5.26 -35.70 20.46
N VAL A 123 -6.48 -35.17 20.32
CA VAL A 123 -7.71 -35.89 20.63
C VAL A 123 -7.87 -37.14 19.76
N ILE A 124 -7.57 -37.05 18.46
CA ILE A 124 -7.60 -38.21 17.56
C ILE A 124 -6.59 -39.27 17.99
N LYS A 125 -5.41 -38.87 18.46
CA LYS A 125 -4.39 -39.79 18.94
C LYS A 125 -4.87 -40.54 20.19
N GLU A 126 -5.47 -39.84 21.14
CA GLU A 126 -6.06 -40.44 22.34
C GLU A 126 -7.18 -41.43 21.99
N ILE A 127 -8.08 -41.08 21.06
CA ILE A 127 -9.14 -41.98 20.58
C ILE A 127 -8.56 -43.26 19.96
N ILE A 128 -7.46 -43.17 19.21
CA ILE A 128 -6.79 -44.33 18.63
C ILE A 128 -6.18 -45.23 19.71
N GLU A 129 -5.54 -44.63 20.72
CA GLU A 129 -4.97 -45.36 21.87
C GLU A 129 -6.06 -46.08 22.68
N ASP A 130 -7.19 -45.41 22.93
CA ASP A 130 -8.36 -45.98 23.59
C ASP A 130 -8.97 -47.12 22.78
N ALA A 131 -9.15 -46.94 21.48
CA ALA A 131 -9.71 -47.97 20.59
C ALA A 131 -8.83 -49.23 20.55
N ASN A 132 -7.50 -49.07 20.54
CA ASN A 132 -6.56 -50.20 20.63
C ASN A 132 -6.68 -50.92 21.98
N SER A 133 -6.74 -50.17 23.07
CA SER A 133 -6.92 -50.72 24.41
C SER A 133 -8.22 -51.53 24.52
N VAL A 134 -9.33 -50.99 24.00
CA VAL A 134 -10.61 -51.72 23.92
C VAL A 134 -10.46 -52.99 23.07
N SER A 135 -9.83 -52.90 21.90
CA SER A 135 -9.61 -54.08 21.04
C SER A 135 -8.83 -55.18 21.76
N ASP A 136 -7.80 -54.83 22.52
CA ASP A 136 -6.97 -55.77 23.26
C ASP A 136 -7.75 -56.40 24.43
N THR A 137 -8.56 -55.61 25.16
CA THR A 137 -9.44 -56.17 26.20
C THR A 137 -10.44 -57.17 25.62
N VAL A 138 -11.06 -56.87 24.47
CA VAL A 138 -11.99 -57.79 23.79
C VAL A 138 -11.29 -59.08 23.34
N LYS A 139 -10.06 -58.99 22.79
CA LYS A 139 -9.26 -60.19 22.46
C LYS A 139 -8.98 -61.05 23.68
N SER A 140 -8.66 -60.42 24.82
CA SER A 140 -8.37 -61.15 26.06
C SER A 140 -9.59 -61.88 26.65
N LEU A 141 -10.80 -61.36 26.39
CA LEU A 141 -12.09 -61.95 26.80
C LEU A 141 -12.57 -63.07 25.87
N SER A 142 -12.03 -63.16 24.64
CA SER A 142 -12.49 -64.09 23.62
C SER A 142 -11.75 -65.45 23.66
N ILE A 143 -11.17 -65.81 24.81
CA ILE A 143 -10.58 -67.12 25.15
C ILE A 143 -11.52 -67.81 26.15
#